data_AF-A0A7C8Z646-F1
#
_entry.id   AF-A0A7C8Z646-F1
#
_cell.length_a   1.000
_cell.length_b   1.000
_cell.length_c   1.000
_cell.angle_alpha   90.00
_cell.angle_beta   90.00
_cell.angle_gamma   90.00
#
_symmetry.space_group_name_H-M   'P 1'
#
loop_
_entity.id
_entity.type
_entity.pdbx_description
1 polymer ?
#
loop_
_entity_poly.entity_id
_entity_poly.type
_entity_poly.pdbx_seq_one_letter_code
_entity_poly.pdbx_strand_id
1 'polypeptide(L)'
;MSLPMFSTAFFQRSCLASKQGNHIHQLNSKRGNGSHSSRVSMAASSRDGSNGRIPHVLTVAGSDSGAGAGIQADLKTCAALGVYCSTVITAVTAQNTVGVQGVNIVPEEFVAEQLKSVLSDMQVDVVKTGMLPSIGTVKVLLQCIKEYPVHALVVDPVMVSTSGDVLAGSSILPVFREELLPMADLATPNIKEASILLGGMVLKTVADMRHAAKSIYDMGPRNVLVKGGDLPDSVDAVDVFFDGENLYELSSRRINTRNTHGTGCTLASSIAAELAKGLPMLSAVKISKRFVETALDYGKDMCIGCGTQGPFDHLLKLKNTFQRLGIHRVLSPADLFLYAVTDSGMNQKWGHSINDAVRAAVEGGATIVQLREKNMEARDFLEAAKQCIPLCRSYGVPLLINDRVDIALACDADGVHVGQSDIPASVVRSLLGPEKIIGVSCKTPEQASQAWIDGADYIGCGGVFPTNTKANNQFIGLDGLKAVCLESKLPVVAIGGINMSNASSVMEIDAPNLAGVAVVSALFDNACVLSATQKLHAALKAAVSRT
;
A
#
# COMPACT_ATOMS: atom_id res chain seq x y z
N MET A 1 8.09 -53.61 -14.59
CA MET A 1 7.37 -52.86 -13.55
C MET A 1 6.46 -51.87 -14.26
N SER A 2 5.16 -52.13 -14.16
CA SER A 2 4.07 -51.49 -14.88
C SER A 2 3.30 -50.60 -13.92
N LEU A 3 2.93 -49.38 -14.34
CA LEU A 3 1.80 -48.54 -13.88
C LEU A 3 1.87 -47.17 -14.62
N PRO A 4 0.76 -46.43 -14.81
CA PRO A 4 0.11 -46.37 -16.13
C PRO A 4 -0.14 -44.96 -16.69
N MET A 5 -0.55 -44.94 -17.97
CA MET A 5 -1.23 -43.83 -18.66
C MET A 5 -2.43 -43.29 -17.85
N PHE A 6 -2.52 -41.97 -17.73
CA PHE A 6 -3.76 -41.27 -17.38
C PHE A 6 -4.27 -40.44 -18.55
N SER A 7 -5.58 -40.59 -18.73
CA SER A 7 -6.42 -40.18 -19.84
C SER A 7 -6.75 -38.68 -19.82
N THR A 8 -6.70 -38.07 -21.00
CA THR A 8 -7.27 -36.77 -21.34
C THR A 8 -8.79 -36.89 -21.54
N ALA A 9 -9.57 -36.23 -20.69
CA ALA A 9 -10.95 -35.86 -20.96
C ALA A 9 -11.36 -34.73 -20.01
N PHE A 10 -11.73 -33.57 -20.55
CA PHE A 10 -12.92 -32.77 -20.22
C PHE A 10 -12.78 -31.36 -20.77
N PHE A 11 -13.22 -31.17 -22.02
CA PHE A 11 -13.61 -29.88 -22.58
C PHE A 11 -15.03 -30.05 -23.12
N GLN A 12 -16.03 -29.56 -22.39
CA GLN A 12 -17.36 -29.23 -22.92
C GLN A 12 -18.19 -28.60 -21.80
N ARG A 13 -18.30 -27.27 -21.79
CA ARG A 13 -19.50 -26.60 -21.30
C ARG A 13 -19.88 -25.47 -22.23
N SER A 14 -21.13 -25.57 -22.65
CA SER A 14 -21.82 -24.80 -23.67
C SER A 14 -22.09 -23.36 -23.21
N CYS A 15 -21.78 -22.41 -24.09
CA CYS A 15 -22.27 -21.04 -24.02
C CYS A 15 -23.71 -21.03 -24.58
N LEU A 16 -24.70 -20.73 -23.73
CA LEU A 16 -26.07 -20.46 -24.14
C LEU A 16 -26.36 -18.98 -23.89
N ALA A 17 -26.43 -18.23 -24.99
CA ALA A 17 -26.84 -16.84 -25.05
C ALA A 17 -28.34 -16.70 -24.75
N SER A 18 -28.70 -15.89 -23.74
CA SER A 18 -30.07 -15.42 -23.55
C SER A 18 -30.24 -14.05 -24.18
N LYS A 19 -30.96 -14.03 -25.32
CA LYS A 19 -31.61 -12.85 -25.88
C LYS A 19 -32.87 -12.56 -25.07
N GLN A 20 -33.00 -11.35 -24.52
CA GLN A 20 -34.26 -10.66 -24.17
C GLN A 20 -33.83 -9.19 -23.96
N GLY A 21 -34.36 -8.15 -24.60
CA GLY A 21 -35.63 -7.94 -25.26
C GLY A 21 -36.06 -6.53 -24.88
N ASN A 22 -35.70 -5.53 -25.69
CA ASN A 22 -36.10 -4.13 -25.51
C ASN A 22 -37.61 -3.99 -25.59
N HIS A 23 -38.26 -3.53 -24.52
CA HIS A 23 -39.61 -2.96 -24.61
C HIS A 23 -39.67 -1.62 -23.87
N ILE A 24 -39.75 -0.57 -24.69
CA ILE A 24 -40.12 0.78 -24.35
C ILE A 24 -41.64 0.81 -24.14
N HIS A 25 -42.10 1.25 -22.98
CA HIS A 25 -43.48 1.75 -22.83
C HIS A 25 -43.46 3.09 -22.10
N GLN A 26 -43.76 4.14 -22.86
CA GLN A 26 -44.21 5.43 -22.35
C GLN A 26 -45.64 5.29 -21.82
N LEU A 27 -45.90 5.80 -20.62
CA LEU A 27 -47.23 6.23 -20.19
C LEU A 27 -47.10 7.49 -19.32
N ASN A 28 -47.59 8.60 -19.87
CA ASN A 28 -47.83 9.86 -19.18
C ASN A 28 -49.10 9.75 -18.31
N SER A 29 -49.05 10.23 -17.06
CA SER A 29 -50.23 10.83 -16.44
C SER A 29 -49.86 11.91 -15.41
N LYS A 30 -50.77 12.88 -15.26
CA LYS A 30 -50.58 14.24 -14.75
C LYS A 30 -50.94 14.40 -13.27
N ARG A 31 -50.24 15.35 -12.63
CA ARG A 31 -50.65 16.33 -11.59
C ARG A 31 -50.75 15.90 -10.12
N GLY A 32 -49.99 16.62 -9.29
CA GLY A 32 -50.24 16.89 -7.88
C GLY A 32 -49.16 17.83 -7.31
N ASN A 33 -49.50 19.11 -7.10
CA ASN A 33 -48.62 20.15 -6.55
C ASN A 33 -48.36 19.96 -5.05
N GLY A 34 -47.11 20.13 -4.61
CA GLY A 34 -46.74 20.18 -3.19
C GLY A 34 -45.32 20.73 -2.95
N SER A 35 -45.26 22.01 -2.57
CA SER A 35 -44.21 22.75 -1.83
C SER A 35 -42.72 22.47 -2.10
N HIS A 36 -42.05 23.51 -2.60
CA HIS A 36 -40.60 23.65 -2.70
C HIS A 36 -39.89 23.55 -1.34
N SER A 37 -38.96 22.61 -1.24
CA SER A 37 -37.78 22.68 -0.37
C SER A 37 -36.58 22.30 -1.22
N SER A 38 -35.75 23.30 -1.51
CA SER A 38 -34.52 23.20 -2.29
C SER A 38 -33.49 22.34 -1.57
N ARG A 39 -33.45 21.04 -1.88
CA ARG A 39 -32.29 20.19 -1.61
C ARG A 39 -31.17 20.61 -2.57
N VAL A 40 -30.24 21.40 -2.07
CA VAL A 40 -28.89 21.45 -2.63
C VAL A 40 -28.25 20.09 -2.34
N SER A 41 -28.41 19.15 -3.26
CA SER A 41 -27.57 17.97 -3.29
C SER A 41 -26.15 18.45 -3.60
N MET A 42 -25.28 18.46 -2.60
CA MET A 42 -23.84 18.46 -2.87
C MET A 42 -23.54 17.16 -3.60
N ALA A 43 -23.53 17.25 -4.92
CA ALA A 43 -22.96 16.27 -5.80
C ALA A 43 -21.52 16.07 -5.32
N ALA A 44 -21.27 14.92 -4.68
CA ALA A 44 -19.95 14.35 -4.67
C ALA A 44 -19.48 14.36 -6.12
N SER A 45 -18.37 15.06 -6.38
CA SER A 45 -17.77 15.17 -7.69
C SER A 45 -17.73 13.79 -8.32
N SER A 46 -18.61 13.59 -9.30
CA SER A 46 -18.65 12.43 -10.17
C SER A 46 -17.25 12.25 -10.72
N ARG A 47 -16.59 11.15 -10.33
CA ARG A 47 -15.53 10.56 -11.14
C ARG A 47 -16.20 10.15 -12.44
N ASP A 48 -16.23 11.08 -13.38
CA ASP A 48 -16.75 10.87 -14.71
C ASP A 48 -15.71 10.07 -15.50
N GLY A 49 -16.12 8.94 -16.09
CA GLY A 49 -15.44 8.40 -17.27
C GLY A 49 -14.58 7.13 -17.17
N SER A 50 -14.74 6.24 -16.19
CA SER A 50 -14.43 4.82 -16.45
C SER A 50 -15.38 3.91 -15.69
N ASN A 51 -16.06 3.02 -16.43
CA ASN A 51 -16.65 1.81 -15.85
C ASN A 51 -15.64 1.22 -14.85
N GLY A 52 -16.06 0.74 -13.68
CA GLY A 52 -15.21 0.22 -12.59
C GLY A 52 -14.38 -1.03 -12.93
N ARG A 53 -13.72 -1.00 -14.08
CA ARG A 53 -12.88 -2.01 -14.71
C ARG A 53 -11.48 -1.83 -14.17
N ILE A 54 -10.95 -2.91 -13.61
CA ILE A 54 -9.61 -2.95 -13.05
C ILE A 54 -8.62 -2.90 -14.22
N PRO A 55 -7.66 -1.95 -14.25
CA PRO A 55 -6.61 -1.93 -15.28
C PRO A 55 -5.88 -3.26 -15.33
N HIS A 56 -5.66 -3.79 -16.54
CA HIS A 56 -5.14 -5.14 -16.73
C HIS A 56 -3.94 -5.17 -17.67
N VAL A 57 -2.78 -5.56 -17.14
CA VAL A 57 -1.57 -5.88 -17.92
C VAL A 57 -1.44 -7.40 -18.08
N LEU A 58 -1.15 -7.87 -19.28
CA LEU A 58 -0.64 -9.22 -19.51
C LEU A 58 0.87 -9.17 -19.75
N THR A 59 1.67 -9.84 -18.91
CA THR A 59 3.09 -10.06 -19.22
C THR A 59 3.31 -11.39 -19.95
N VAL A 60 4.10 -11.36 -21.01
CA VAL A 60 4.53 -12.53 -21.79
C VAL A 60 6.05 -12.64 -21.66
N ALA A 61 6.52 -13.44 -20.71
CA ALA A 61 7.95 -13.48 -20.34
C ALA A 61 8.36 -14.80 -19.68
N GLY A 62 9.66 -14.95 -19.44
CA GLY A 62 10.22 -16.05 -18.65
C GLY A 62 9.98 -15.89 -17.15
N SER A 63 9.97 -17.02 -16.44
CA SER A 63 9.96 -17.11 -14.98
C SER A 63 11.39 -17.13 -14.44
N ASP A 64 11.71 -16.17 -13.54
CA ASP A 64 12.95 -16.12 -12.76
C ASP A 64 12.72 -16.80 -11.41
N SER A 65 13.41 -17.92 -11.16
CA SER A 65 13.30 -18.64 -9.88
C SER A 65 13.78 -17.81 -8.67
N GLY A 66 14.68 -16.83 -8.87
CA GLY A 66 15.12 -15.89 -7.84
C GLY A 66 14.12 -14.76 -7.58
N ALA A 67 13.07 -14.66 -8.41
CA ALA A 67 12.01 -13.68 -8.33
C ALA A 67 12.47 -12.21 -8.35
N GLY A 68 13.65 -11.93 -8.92
CA GLY A 68 14.18 -10.58 -9.07
C GLY A 68 13.83 -9.94 -10.42
N ALA A 69 13.66 -10.75 -11.47
CA ALA A 69 13.30 -10.36 -12.82
C ALA A 69 12.09 -11.17 -13.35
N GLY A 70 11.90 -11.19 -14.67
CA GLY A 70 10.89 -12.02 -15.33
C GLY A 70 9.46 -11.69 -14.91
N ILE A 71 8.56 -12.67 -15.06
CA ILE A 71 7.15 -12.50 -14.68
C ILE A 71 6.98 -12.14 -13.19
N GLN A 72 7.92 -12.52 -12.31
CA GLN A 72 7.87 -12.18 -10.90
C GLN A 72 8.06 -10.68 -10.66
N ALA A 73 9.04 -10.06 -11.34
CA ALA A 73 9.21 -8.61 -11.29
C ALA A 73 8.00 -7.89 -11.90
N ASP A 74 7.47 -8.42 -13.00
CA ASP A 74 6.31 -7.85 -13.70
C ASP A 74 5.06 -7.83 -12.81
N LEU A 75 4.72 -8.99 -12.20
CA LEU A 75 3.62 -9.15 -11.25
C LEU A 75 3.77 -8.22 -10.04
N LYS A 76 4.96 -8.19 -9.41
CA LYS A 76 5.23 -7.34 -8.24
C LYS A 76 5.11 -5.85 -8.59
N THR A 77 5.57 -5.47 -9.78
CA THR A 77 5.49 -4.09 -10.26
C THR A 77 4.04 -3.66 -10.46
N CYS A 78 3.25 -4.46 -11.17
CA CYS A 78 1.84 -4.15 -11.41
C CYS A 78 1.05 -4.10 -10.10
N ALA A 79 1.29 -5.06 -9.18
CA ALA A 79 0.69 -5.07 -7.86
C ALA A 79 1.03 -3.79 -7.06
N ALA A 80 2.30 -3.37 -7.05
CA ALA A 80 2.74 -2.13 -6.39
C ALA A 80 2.10 -0.86 -6.98
N LEU A 81 1.56 -0.96 -8.19
CA LEU A 81 0.91 0.13 -8.91
C LEU A 81 -0.62 -0.01 -8.96
N GLY A 82 -1.21 -1.01 -8.30
CA GLY A 82 -2.65 -1.21 -8.24
C GLY A 82 -3.27 -1.68 -9.55
N VAL A 83 -2.52 -2.46 -10.34
CA VAL A 83 -2.93 -2.98 -11.66
C VAL A 83 -2.99 -4.50 -11.59
N TYR A 84 -4.06 -5.11 -12.11
CA TYR A 84 -4.15 -6.56 -12.21
C TYR A 84 -3.18 -7.05 -13.29
N CYS A 85 -2.44 -8.12 -13.00
CA CYS A 85 -1.40 -8.61 -13.88
C CYS A 85 -1.57 -10.12 -14.08
N SER A 86 -1.88 -10.51 -15.32
CA SER A 86 -1.87 -11.91 -15.76
C SER A 86 -0.53 -12.25 -16.41
N THR A 87 -0.25 -13.54 -16.58
CA THR A 87 1.01 -14.02 -17.13
C THR A 87 0.81 -15.05 -18.23
N VAL A 88 1.68 -15.01 -19.23
CA VAL A 88 2.00 -16.14 -20.10
C VAL A 88 3.48 -16.45 -19.93
N ILE A 89 3.79 -17.69 -19.56
CA ILE A 89 5.16 -18.13 -19.30
C ILE A 89 5.75 -18.68 -20.59
N THR A 90 6.86 -18.08 -21.05
CA THR A 90 7.58 -18.50 -22.26
C THR A 90 8.73 -19.48 -21.96
N ALA A 91 9.29 -19.40 -20.75
CA ALA A 91 10.28 -20.35 -20.25
C ALA A 91 10.34 -20.29 -18.72
N VAL A 92 10.89 -21.32 -18.11
CA VAL A 92 11.24 -21.34 -16.68
C VAL A 92 12.75 -21.42 -16.57
N THR A 93 13.35 -20.47 -15.86
CA THR A 93 14.79 -20.44 -15.61
C THR A 93 15.08 -20.97 -14.22
N ALA A 94 16.01 -21.92 -14.11
CA ALA A 94 16.71 -22.19 -12.86
C ALA A 94 17.75 -21.07 -12.69
N GLN A 95 17.34 -19.99 -12.04
CA GLN A 95 18.11 -18.76 -11.91
C GLN A 95 18.09 -18.27 -10.47
N ASN A 96 19.18 -17.66 -10.04
CA ASN A 96 19.28 -16.96 -8.77
C ASN A 96 20.28 -15.80 -8.89
N THR A 97 20.67 -15.18 -7.78
CA THR A 97 21.58 -14.02 -7.79
C THR A 97 22.96 -14.30 -8.40
N VAL A 98 23.42 -15.57 -8.45
CA VAL A 98 24.72 -15.95 -9.03
C VAL A 98 24.67 -16.23 -10.54
N GLY A 99 23.51 -16.11 -11.17
CA GLY A 99 23.32 -16.28 -12.62
C GLY A 99 22.27 -17.32 -12.98
N VAL A 100 22.27 -17.75 -14.24
CA VAL A 100 21.35 -18.77 -14.79
C VAL A 100 22.04 -20.13 -14.86
N GLN A 101 21.44 -21.14 -14.22
CA GLN A 101 21.94 -22.53 -14.20
C GLN A 101 21.23 -23.44 -15.21
N GLY A 102 20.02 -23.05 -15.65
CA GLY A 102 19.26 -23.82 -16.62
C GLY A 102 18.07 -23.06 -17.15
N VAL A 103 17.63 -23.42 -18.34
CA VAL A 103 16.46 -22.83 -18.99
C VAL A 103 15.61 -23.97 -19.57
N ASN A 104 14.34 -23.99 -19.22
CA ASN A 104 13.34 -24.89 -19.80
C ASN A 104 12.33 -24.06 -20.60
N ILE A 105 12.34 -24.20 -21.91
CA ILE A 105 11.47 -23.44 -22.83
C ILE A 105 10.08 -24.08 -22.83
N VAL A 106 9.05 -23.25 -22.69
CA VAL A 106 7.66 -23.72 -22.81
C VAL A 106 7.34 -23.95 -24.29
N PRO A 107 6.74 -25.10 -24.66
CA PRO A 107 6.35 -25.37 -26.04
C PRO A 107 5.45 -24.28 -26.61
N GLU A 108 5.69 -23.89 -27.87
CA GLU A 108 5.00 -22.76 -28.54
C GLU A 108 3.48 -22.95 -28.60
N GLU A 109 3.02 -24.20 -28.76
CA GLU A 109 1.60 -24.57 -28.71
C GLU A 109 0.98 -24.23 -27.36
N PHE A 110 1.69 -24.52 -26.26
CA PHE A 110 1.22 -24.21 -24.92
C PHE A 110 1.32 -22.71 -24.59
N VAL A 111 2.27 -21.99 -25.18
CA VAL A 111 2.28 -20.51 -25.14
C VAL A 111 1.03 -19.94 -25.83
N ALA A 112 0.64 -20.50 -26.98
CA ALA A 112 -0.58 -20.09 -27.68
C ALA A 112 -1.84 -20.37 -26.86
N GLU A 113 -1.93 -21.53 -26.22
CA GLU A 113 -3.04 -21.88 -25.32
C GLU A 113 -3.16 -20.91 -24.14
N GLN A 114 -2.04 -20.56 -23.50
CA GLN A 114 -2.01 -19.56 -22.43
C GLN A 114 -2.47 -18.18 -22.91
N LEU A 115 -1.94 -17.70 -24.04
CA LEU A 115 -2.33 -16.40 -24.63
C LEU A 115 -3.82 -16.34 -24.92
N LYS A 116 -4.36 -17.36 -25.60
CA LYS A 116 -5.79 -17.43 -25.92
C LYS A 116 -6.66 -17.50 -24.67
N SER A 117 -6.23 -18.24 -23.66
CA SER A 117 -6.98 -18.37 -22.39
C SER A 117 -7.16 -17.02 -21.70
N VAL A 118 -6.14 -16.16 -21.71
CA VAL A 118 -6.22 -14.82 -21.09
C VAL A 118 -6.90 -13.81 -22.02
N LEU A 119 -6.44 -13.71 -23.27
CA LEU A 119 -6.83 -12.65 -24.19
C LEU A 119 -8.31 -12.76 -24.63
N SER A 120 -8.86 -13.97 -24.68
CA SER A 120 -10.27 -14.17 -25.09
C SER A 120 -11.31 -13.88 -24.01
N ASP A 121 -10.91 -13.74 -22.74
CA ASP A 121 -11.84 -13.62 -21.60
C ASP A 121 -11.60 -12.35 -20.76
N MET A 122 -10.34 -12.06 -20.44
CA MET A 122 -10.01 -11.16 -19.33
C MET A 122 -9.83 -9.69 -19.73
N GLN A 123 -10.14 -9.33 -20.99
CA GLN A 123 -10.09 -7.98 -21.54
C GLN A 123 -8.80 -7.20 -21.18
N VAL A 124 -7.65 -7.70 -21.61
CA VAL A 124 -6.33 -7.09 -21.35
C VAL A 124 -6.23 -5.69 -21.94
N ASP A 125 -5.72 -4.71 -21.18
CA ASP A 125 -5.43 -3.35 -21.69
C ASP A 125 -4.09 -3.31 -22.42
N VAL A 126 -3.04 -3.84 -21.79
CA VAL A 126 -1.66 -3.70 -22.27
C VAL A 126 -0.97 -5.06 -22.21
N VAL A 127 -0.27 -5.41 -23.28
CA VAL A 127 0.66 -6.54 -23.29
C VAL A 127 2.08 -6.03 -23.11
N LYS A 128 2.82 -6.61 -22.16
CA LYS A 128 4.25 -6.40 -21.99
C LYS A 128 4.99 -7.67 -22.36
N THR A 129 6.01 -7.58 -23.22
CA THR A 129 6.89 -8.73 -23.50
C THR A 129 8.17 -8.64 -22.69
N GLY A 130 8.67 -9.79 -22.24
CA GLY A 130 10.04 -9.93 -21.72
C GLY A 130 10.84 -10.90 -22.58
N MET A 131 11.47 -11.89 -21.97
CA MET A 131 12.23 -12.93 -22.68
C MET A 131 11.33 -13.76 -23.60
N LEU A 132 11.61 -13.72 -24.91
CA LEU A 132 10.98 -14.56 -25.95
C LEU A 132 12.03 -15.51 -26.52
N PRO A 133 11.98 -16.82 -26.22
CA PRO A 133 13.10 -17.73 -26.47
C PRO A 133 13.22 -18.23 -27.91
N SER A 134 12.17 -18.12 -28.73
CA SER A 134 12.15 -18.66 -30.09
C SER A 134 11.39 -17.76 -31.07
N ILE A 135 11.71 -17.90 -32.35
CA ILE A 135 10.97 -17.27 -33.46
C ILE A 135 9.49 -17.65 -33.40
N GLY A 136 9.17 -18.92 -33.17
CA GLY A 136 7.78 -19.37 -33.14
C GLY A 136 7.01 -18.79 -31.94
N THR A 137 7.66 -18.58 -30.79
CA THR A 137 7.05 -17.83 -29.67
C THR A 137 6.66 -16.42 -30.08
N VAL A 138 7.54 -15.70 -30.81
CA VAL A 138 7.24 -14.36 -31.33
C VAL A 138 6.07 -14.41 -32.32
N LYS A 139 6.08 -15.38 -33.24
CA LYS A 139 4.99 -15.55 -34.23
C LYS A 139 3.64 -15.80 -33.56
N VAL A 140 3.61 -16.69 -32.56
CA VAL A 140 2.42 -17.00 -31.76
C VAL A 140 1.90 -15.74 -31.04
N LEU A 141 2.79 -14.97 -30.41
CA LEU A 141 2.44 -13.71 -29.77
C LEU A 141 1.80 -12.73 -30.75
N LEU A 142 2.47 -12.47 -31.89
CA LEU A 142 1.98 -11.52 -32.90
C LEU A 142 0.65 -11.97 -33.51
N GLN A 143 0.46 -13.26 -33.72
CA GLN A 143 -0.82 -13.81 -34.18
C GLN A 143 -1.93 -13.58 -33.15
N CYS A 144 -1.68 -13.87 -31.87
CA CYS A 144 -2.68 -13.69 -30.83
C CYS A 144 -3.04 -12.21 -30.61
N ILE A 145 -2.07 -11.29 -30.65
CA ILE A 145 -2.35 -9.84 -30.54
C ILE A 145 -3.15 -9.32 -31.73
N LYS A 146 -2.93 -9.87 -32.94
CA LYS A 146 -3.75 -9.52 -34.12
C LYS A 146 -5.18 -10.05 -34.01
N GLU A 147 -5.36 -11.23 -33.43
CA GLU A 147 -6.67 -11.84 -33.19
C GLU A 147 -7.43 -11.15 -32.05
N TYR A 148 -6.72 -10.77 -30.99
CA TYR A 148 -7.23 -10.11 -29.78
C TYR A 148 -6.47 -8.79 -29.56
N PRO A 149 -6.89 -7.69 -30.22
CA PRO A 149 -6.19 -6.42 -30.14
C PRO A 149 -6.25 -5.84 -28.72
N VAL A 150 -5.14 -5.23 -28.29
CA VAL A 150 -4.97 -4.56 -27.00
C VAL A 150 -4.68 -3.07 -27.21
N HIS A 151 -4.80 -2.25 -26.17
CA HIS A 151 -4.56 -0.80 -26.28
C HIS A 151 -3.09 -0.46 -26.51
N ALA A 152 -2.17 -1.24 -25.95
CA ALA A 152 -0.74 -1.04 -26.19
C ALA A 152 0.08 -2.34 -26.10
N LEU A 153 1.15 -2.40 -26.88
CA LEU A 153 2.21 -3.41 -26.79
C LEU A 153 3.53 -2.74 -26.35
N VAL A 154 4.00 -3.09 -25.14
CA VAL A 154 5.31 -2.68 -24.61
C VAL A 154 6.31 -3.81 -24.80
N VAL A 155 7.33 -3.59 -25.64
CA VAL A 155 8.36 -4.57 -25.95
C VAL A 155 9.63 -4.29 -25.17
N ASP A 156 9.95 -5.14 -24.19
CA ASP A 156 11.28 -5.20 -23.55
C ASP A 156 12.09 -6.28 -24.28
N PRO A 157 13.04 -5.90 -25.17
CA PRO A 157 13.71 -6.84 -26.08
C PRO A 157 14.83 -7.61 -25.37
N VAL A 158 14.45 -8.40 -24.36
CA VAL A 158 15.38 -9.17 -23.53
C VAL A 158 16.04 -10.27 -24.37
N MET A 159 17.32 -10.06 -24.68
CA MET A 159 18.15 -11.01 -25.42
C MET A 159 19.29 -11.59 -24.57
N VAL A 160 19.64 -10.90 -23.49
CA VAL A 160 20.73 -11.25 -22.58
C VAL A 160 20.24 -11.04 -21.15
N SER A 161 20.61 -11.93 -20.23
CA SER A 161 20.29 -11.78 -18.81
C SER A 161 21.05 -10.61 -18.20
N THR A 162 20.59 -10.11 -17.04
CA THR A 162 21.33 -9.10 -16.27
C THR A 162 22.74 -9.58 -15.89
N SER A 163 22.92 -10.90 -15.72
CA SER A 163 24.21 -11.56 -15.47
C SER A 163 25.07 -11.77 -16.72
N GLY A 164 24.55 -11.49 -17.92
CA GLY A 164 25.29 -11.56 -19.19
C GLY A 164 25.09 -12.85 -20.00
N ASP A 165 24.23 -13.76 -19.55
CA ASP A 165 23.93 -15.02 -20.23
C ASP A 165 23.03 -14.78 -21.45
N VAL A 166 23.33 -15.41 -22.59
CA VAL A 166 22.50 -15.31 -23.79
C VAL A 166 21.18 -16.04 -23.55
N LEU A 167 20.07 -15.31 -23.64
CA LEU A 167 18.72 -15.84 -23.39
C LEU A 167 17.94 -16.12 -24.67
N ALA A 168 18.30 -15.47 -25.77
CA ALA A 168 17.73 -15.72 -27.09
C ALA A 168 18.85 -15.82 -28.13
N GLY A 169 18.77 -16.82 -29.02
CA GLY A 169 19.77 -17.03 -30.07
C GLY A 169 19.78 -15.89 -31.10
N SER A 170 20.94 -15.63 -31.72
CA SER A 170 21.11 -14.55 -32.72
C SER A 170 20.18 -14.66 -33.94
N SER A 171 19.67 -15.84 -34.23
CA SER A 171 18.69 -16.09 -35.30
C SER A 171 17.34 -15.40 -35.09
N ILE A 172 17.02 -14.95 -33.86
CA ILE A 172 15.75 -14.26 -33.56
C ILE A 172 15.76 -12.78 -33.97
N LEU A 173 16.94 -12.18 -34.15
CA LEU A 173 17.10 -10.75 -34.38
C LEU A 173 16.35 -10.21 -35.60
N PRO A 174 16.36 -10.89 -36.78
CA PRO A 174 15.59 -10.42 -37.93
C PRO A 174 14.10 -10.34 -37.60
N VAL A 175 13.54 -11.34 -36.91
CA VAL A 175 12.12 -11.37 -36.54
C VAL A 175 11.80 -10.26 -35.53
N PHE A 176 12.71 -9.94 -34.62
CA PHE A 176 12.52 -8.79 -33.73
C PHE A 176 12.45 -7.48 -34.52
N ARG A 177 13.40 -7.24 -35.42
CA ARG A 177 13.48 -6.00 -36.21
C ARG A 177 12.35 -5.84 -37.22
N GLU A 178 12.01 -6.92 -37.93
CA GLU A 178 11.13 -6.87 -39.09
C GLU A 178 9.66 -7.17 -38.74
N GLU A 179 9.38 -7.76 -37.57
CA GLU A 179 8.02 -8.18 -37.21
C GLU A 179 7.54 -7.73 -35.83
N LEU A 180 8.37 -7.87 -34.79
CA LEU A 180 7.96 -7.51 -33.42
C LEU A 180 7.98 -5.99 -33.19
N LEU A 181 9.09 -5.32 -33.50
CA LEU A 181 9.24 -3.88 -33.30
C LEU A 181 8.22 -3.05 -34.08
N PRO A 182 7.88 -3.36 -35.35
CA PRO A 182 6.80 -2.67 -36.08
C PRO A 182 5.42 -2.72 -35.42
N MET A 183 5.18 -3.69 -34.54
CA MET A 183 3.91 -3.83 -33.81
C MET A 183 3.93 -3.11 -32.45
N ALA A 184 5.08 -2.64 -31.99
CA ALA A 184 5.24 -2.11 -30.64
C ALA A 184 4.78 -0.65 -30.53
N ASP A 185 3.99 -0.34 -29.51
CA ASP A 185 3.71 1.05 -29.13
C ASP A 185 4.89 1.67 -28.36
N LEU A 186 5.68 0.84 -27.69
CA LEU A 186 6.93 1.23 -27.05
C LEU A 186 7.95 0.09 -27.10
N ALA A 187 9.18 0.39 -27.52
CA ALA A 187 10.34 -0.48 -27.33
C ALA A 187 11.25 0.07 -26.23
N THR A 188 11.71 -0.78 -25.30
CA THR A 188 12.53 -0.36 -24.15
C THR A 188 13.92 -1.02 -24.08
N PRO A 189 14.78 -0.96 -25.12
CA PRO A 189 16.09 -1.61 -25.08
C PRO A 189 17.06 -0.93 -24.09
N ASN A 190 17.89 -1.71 -23.39
CA ASN A 190 19.09 -1.19 -22.73
C ASN A 190 20.22 -0.96 -23.75
N ILE A 191 21.36 -0.43 -23.30
CA ILE A 191 22.52 -0.13 -24.18
C ILE A 191 23.00 -1.37 -24.95
N LYS A 192 23.11 -2.53 -24.27
CA LYS A 192 23.57 -3.78 -24.89
C LYS A 192 22.56 -4.30 -25.91
N GLU A 193 21.28 -4.25 -25.58
CA GLU A 193 20.17 -4.64 -26.46
C GLU A 193 20.09 -3.71 -27.68
N ALA A 194 20.20 -2.40 -27.48
CA ALA A 194 20.22 -1.42 -28.57
C ALA A 194 21.42 -1.64 -29.50
N SER A 195 22.60 -1.91 -28.94
CA SER A 195 23.79 -2.28 -29.71
C SER A 195 23.54 -3.51 -30.59
N ILE A 196 22.98 -4.59 -30.03
CA ILE A 196 22.65 -5.82 -30.75
C ILE A 196 21.58 -5.57 -31.82
N LEU A 197 20.51 -4.82 -31.50
CA LEU A 197 19.48 -4.43 -32.45
C LEU A 197 20.04 -3.59 -33.61
N LEU A 198 21.12 -2.83 -33.40
CA LEU A 198 21.78 -2.02 -34.42
C LEU A 198 22.98 -2.71 -35.08
N GLY A 199 23.12 -4.03 -34.92
CA GLY A 199 24.17 -4.80 -35.60
C GLY A 199 25.55 -4.71 -34.95
N GLY A 200 25.61 -4.52 -33.62
CA GLY A 200 26.86 -4.47 -32.86
C GLY A 200 27.46 -3.07 -32.74
N MET A 201 26.68 -2.01 -32.99
CA MET A 201 27.13 -0.63 -32.84
C MET A 201 27.54 -0.35 -31.39
N VAL A 202 28.74 0.18 -31.17
CA VAL A 202 29.24 0.50 -29.83
C VAL A 202 28.63 1.81 -29.35
N LEU A 203 27.92 1.77 -28.22
CA LEU A 203 27.25 2.92 -27.61
C LEU A 203 27.93 3.27 -26.29
N LYS A 204 28.53 4.46 -26.19
CA LYS A 204 29.32 4.90 -25.01
C LYS A 204 28.83 6.21 -24.41
N THR A 205 28.02 6.97 -25.14
CA THR A 205 27.61 8.32 -24.75
C THR A 205 26.10 8.50 -24.87
N VAL A 206 25.55 9.51 -24.20
CA VAL A 206 24.16 9.92 -24.38
C VAL A 206 23.89 10.32 -25.83
N ALA A 207 24.87 10.89 -26.53
CA ALA A 207 24.75 11.19 -27.95
C ALA A 207 24.54 9.92 -28.80
N ASP A 208 25.27 8.84 -28.50
CA ASP A 208 25.08 7.54 -29.16
C ASP A 208 23.69 6.96 -28.87
N MET A 209 23.21 7.10 -27.63
CA MET A 209 21.84 6.67 -27.28
C MET A 209 20.77 7.44 -28.04
N ARG A 210 20.94 8.74 -28.27
CA ARG A 210 20.04 9.54 -29.11
C ARG A 210 20.01 9.05 -30.55
N HIS A 211 21.17 8.72 -31.10
CA HIS A 211 21.24 8.12 -32.43
C HIS A 211 20.55 6.75 -32.44
N ALA A 212 20.84 5.91 -31.44
CA ALA A 212 20.23 4.59 -31.31
C ALA A 212 18.70 4.66 -31.20
N ALA A 213 18.15 5.59 -30.42
CA ALA A 213 16.71 5.77 -30.28
C ALA A 213 16.03 6.07 -31.62
N LYS A 214 16.63 6.95 -32.43
CA LYS A 214 16.14 7.28 -33.78
C LYS A 214 16.26 6.09 -34.73
N SER A 215 17.42 5.44 -34.77
CA SER A 215 17.65 4.29 -35.65
C SER A 215 16.75 3.09 -35.32
N ILE A 216 16.41 2.89 -34.04
CA ILE A 216 15.47 1.84 -33.62
C ILE A 216 14.03 2.25 -33.93
N TYR A 217 13.69 3.54 -33.83
CA TYR A 217 12.38 4.05 -34.26
C TYR A 217 12.14 3.79 -35.75
N ASP A 218 13.16 3.92 -36.59
CA ASP A 218 13.08 3.61 -38.03
C ASP A 218 12.81 2.12 -38.31
N MET A 219 12.94 1.23 -37.32
CA MET A 219 12.52 -0.18 -37.42
C MET A 219 11.02 -0.39 -37.21
N GLY A 220 10.26 0.66 -36.88
CA GLY A 220 8.79 0.66 -36.80
C GLY A 220 8.09 0.84 -35.44
N PRO A 221 8.73 0.77 -34.25
CA PRO A 221 8.00 1.01 -33.00
C PRO A 221 7.53 2.46 -32.92
N ARG A 222 6.35 2.71 -32.35
CA ARG A 222 5.79 4.08 -32.25
C ARG A 222 6.58 4.99 -31.30
N ASN A 223 7.25 4.40 -30.32
CA ASN A 223 8.08 5.11 -29.36
C ASN A 223 9.27 4.23 -28.97
N VAL A 224 10.39 4.86 -28.62
CA VAL A 224 11.60 4.15 -28.18
C VAL A 224 12.13 4.77 -26.89
N LEU A 225 12.44 3.93 -25.91
CA LEU A 225 13.14 4.30 -24.69
C LEU A 225 14.45 3.51 -24.59
N VAL A 226 15.57 4.15 -24.91
CA VAL A 226 16.89 3.56 -24.71
C VAL A 226 17.31 3.78 -23.26
N LYS A 227 17.43 2.70 -22.49
CA LYS A 227 17.76 2.72 -21.06
C LYS A 227 19.28 2.84 -20.88
N GLY A 228 19.74 3.86 -20.16
CA GLY A 228 21.16 4.17 -20.02
C GLY A 228 21.77 3.80 -18.67
N GLY A 229 21.06 3.04 -17.83
CA GLY A 229 21.58 2.56 -16.55
C GLY A 229 22.95 1.86 -16.63
N ASP A 230 23.32 1.32 -17.79
CA ASP A 230 24.60 0.64 -18.02
C ASP A 230 25.69 1.53 -18.66
N LEU A 231 25.46 2.86 -18.79
CA LEU A 231 26.47 3.78 -19.32
C LEU A 231 27.75 3.73 -18.46
N PRO A 232 28.91 3.42 -19.06
CA PRO A 232 30.19 3.42 -18.34
C PRO A 232 30.49 4.81 -17.77
N ASP A 233 31.06 4.85 -16.56
CA ASP A 233 31.63 6.05 -15.93
C ASP A 233 30.67 7.25 -15.77
N SER A 234 29.37 7.05 -15.93
CA SER A 234 28.36 8.11 -15.78
C SER A 234 27.88 8.22 -14.34
N VAL A 235 28.00 9.42 -13.77
CA VAL A 235 27.48 9.79 -12.44
C VAL A 235 25.94 9.77 -12.42
N ASP A 236 25.32 10.02 -13.58
CA ASP A 236 23.87 10.00 -13.76
C ASP A 236 23.40 8.77 -14.54
N ALA A 237 22.17 8.34 -14.28
CA ALA A 237 21.44 7.36 -15.06
C ALA A 237 20.51 8.09 -16.04
N VAL A 238 20.95 8.23 -17.29
CA VAL A 238 20.22 8.95 -18.34
C VAL A 238 19.52 7.97 -19.25
N ASP A 239 18.20 8.07 -19.37
CA ASP A 239 17.42 7.32 -20.37
C ASP A 239 17.02 8.27 -21.50
N VAL A 240 16.98 7.77 -22.73
CA VAL A 240 16.62 8.58 -23.91
C VAL A 240 15.30 8.09 -24.48
N PHE A 241 14.28 8.93 -24.42
CA PHE A 241 12.97 8.67 -25.00
C PHE A 241 12.79 9.45 -26.31
N PHE A 242 12.26 8.78 -27.34
CA PHE A 242 11.95 9.38 -28.64
C PHE A 242 10.55 8.93 -29.09
N ASP A 243 9.69 9.90 -29.44
CA ASP A 243 8.30 9.68 -29.86
C ASP A 243 8.09 9.82 -31.39
N GLY A 244 9.19 9.94 -32.14
CA GLY A 244 9.16 10.19 -33.59
C GLY A 244 9.34 11.67 -33.97
N GLU A 245 9.06 12.59 -33.05
CA GLU A 245 9.18 14.04 -33.28
C GLU A 245 10.18 14.67 -32.30
N ASN A 246 9.99 14.40 -31.02
CA ASN A 246 10.69 15.00 -29.90
C ASN A 246 11.56 13.97 -29.20
N LEU A 247 12.75 14.42 -28.79
CA LEU A 247 13.70 13.63 -28.03
C LEU A 247 13.80 14.18 -26.62
N TYR A 248 13.71 13.28 -25.64
CA TYR A 248 13.74 13.62 -24.22
C TYR A 248 14.84 12.83 -23.52
N GLU A 249 15.78 13.55 -22.91
CA GLU A 249 16.78 12.98 -22.02
C GLU A 249 16.23 13.02 -20.59
N LEU A 250 16.02 11.84 -20.01
CA LEU A 250 15.49 11.67 -18.68
C LEU A 250 16.65 11.32 -17.74
N SER A 251 17.17 12.33 -17.02
CA SER A 251 18.30 12.17 -16.11
C SER A 251 17.86 11.99 -14.67
N SER A 252 18.61 11.16 -13.94
CA SER A 252 18.50 10.96 -12.50
C SER A 252 19.84 10.60 -11.90
N ARG A 253 20.02 10.86 -10.60
CA ARG A 253 21.21 10.41 -9.88
C ARG A 253 21.33 8.88 -9.94
N ARG A 254 22.51 8.36 -10.26
CA ARG A 254 22.77 6.92 -10.17
C ARG A 254 22.74 6.46 -8.71
N ILE A 255 21.91 5.46 -8.41
CA ILE A 255 21.85 4.85 -7.07
C ILE A 255 23.02 3.86 -6.93
N ASN A 256 23.85 4.06 -5.90
CA ASN A 256 24.96 3.15 -5.60
C ASN A 256 24.44 1.93 -4.84
N THR A 257 24.14 0.85 -5.55
CA THR A 257 23.71 -0.43 -4.97
C THR A 257 24.09 -1.59 -5.88
N ARG A 258 24.27 -2.78 -5.29
CA ARG A 258 24.35 -4.03 -6.03
C ARG A 258 22.96 -4.55 -6.45
N ASN A 259 21.88 -3.98 -5.91
CA ASN A 259 20.54 -4.53 -6.04
C ASN A 259 19.84 -4.07 -7.33
N THR A 260 20.43 -4.38 -8.49
CA THR A 260 19.97 -3.92 -9.81
C THR A 260 19.30 -5.02 -10.64
N HIS A 261 19.21 -6.25 -10.12
CA HIS A 261 18.61 -7.37 -10.82
C HIS A 261 17.11 -7.10 -11.06
N GLY A 262 16.70 -7.16 -12.32
CA GLY A 262 15.30 -6.95 -12.74
C GLY A 262 14.90 -5.52 -13.08
N THR A 263 15.79 -4.52 -12.93
CA THR A 263 15.47 -3.10 -13.20
C THR A 263 14.83 -2.84 -14.57
N GLY A 264 15.31 -3.51 -15.62
CA GLY A 264 14.73 -3.43 -16.96
C GLY A 264 13.27 -3.92 -17.02
N CYS A 265 13.01 -5.12 -16.49
CA CYS A 265 11.67 -5.71 -16.43
C CYS A 265 10.72 -4.84 -15.61
N THR A 266 11.17 -4.36 -14.45
CA THR A 266 10.41 -3.46 -13.58
C THR A 266 10.06 -2.15 -14.29
N LEU A 267 10.99 -1.54 -15.04
CA LEU A 267 10.71 -0.31 -15.78
C LEU A 267 9.64 -0.53 -16.84
N ALA A 268 9.82 -1.53 -17.71
CA ALA A 268 8.87 -1.86 -18.78
C ALA A 268 7.47 -2.19 -18.23
N SER A 269 7.41 -2.99 -17.15
CA SER A 269 6.15 -3.36 -16.50
C SER A 269 5.50 -2.19 -15.77
N SER A 270 6.28 -1.26 -15.21
CA SER A 270 5.73 -0.04 -14.64
C SER A 270 5.11 0.84 -15.73
N ILE A 271 5.75 0.94 -16.90
CA ILE A 271 5.21 1.72 -18.02
C ILE A 271 3.91 1.09 -18.51
N ALA A 272 3.90 -0.24 -18.69
CA ALA A 272 2.69 -0.98 -19.08
C ALA A 272 1.54 -0.76 -18.08
N ALA A 273 1.83 -0.78 -16.77
CA ALA A 273 0.84 -0.54 -15.73
C ALA A 273 0.27 0.89 -15.77
N GLU A 274 1.11 1.91 -16.00
CA GLU A 274 0.65 3.29 -16.13
C GLU A 274 -0.14 3.54 -17.42
N LEU A 275 0.24 2.87 -18.53
CA LEU A 275 -0.54 2.89 -19.77
C LEU A 275 -1.91 2.21 -19.60
N ALA A 276 -1.99 1.10 -18.88
CA ALA A 276 -3.27 0.42 -18.59
C ALA A 276 -4.24 1.30 -17.78
N LYS A 277 -3.71 2.26 -16.99
CA LYS A 277 -4.52 3.27 -16.28
C LYS A 277 -4.96 4.42 -17.18
N GLY A 278 -4.55 4.45 -18.44
CA GLY A 278 -4.89 5.49 -19.41
C GLY A 278 -3.94 6.69 -19.42
N LEU A 279 -2.74 6.60 -18.84
CA LEU A 279 -1.79 7.72 -18.90
C LEU A 279 -1.16 7.87 -20.29
N PRO A 280 -0.85 9.11 -20.73
CA PRO A 280 -0.08 9.34 -21.95
C PRO A 280 1.32 8.74 -21.89
N MET A 281 1.85 8.27 -23.03
CA MET A 281 3.14 7.54 -23.14
C MET A 281 4.31 8.21 -22.41
N LEU A 282 4.62 9.47 -22.73
CA LEU A 282 5.73 10.19 -22.08
C LEU A 282 5.53 10.34 -20.56
N SER A 283 4.28 10.50 -20.12
CA SER A 283 3.96 10.60 -18.69
C SER A 283 4.16 9.25 -17.98
N ALA A 284 3.72 8.15 -18.60
CA ALA A 284 3.96 6.80 -18.11
C ALA A 284 5.47 6.53 -17.96
N VAL A 285 6.27 6.82 -19.00
CA VAL A 285 7.74 6.69 -18.97
C VAL A 285 8.37 7.49 -17.81
N LYS A 286 8.02 8.77 -17.64
CA LYS A 286 8.56 9.61 -16.57
C LYS A 286 8.20 9.10 -15.18
N ILE A 287 6.96 8.68 -14.97
CA ILE A 287 6.49 8.13 -13.69
C ILE A 287 7.20 6.82 -13.38
N SER A 288 7.36 5.95 -14.37
CA SER A 288 8.00 4.64 -14.21
C SER A 288 9.49 4.74 -13.93
N LYS A 289 10.20 5.67 -14.58
CA LYS A 289 11.60 5.94 -14.26
C LYS A 289 11.77 6.35 -12.79
N ARG A 290 10.95 7.30 -12.32
CA ARG A 290 10.93 7.73 -10.91
C ARG A 290 10.57 6.58 -9.96
N PHE A 291 9.65 5.70 -10.35
CA PHE A 291 9.30 4.53 -9.56
C PHE A 291 10.50 3.60 -9.35
N VAL A 292 11.22 3.25 -10.43
CA VAL A 292 12.41 2.38 -10.35
C VAL A 292 13.51 3.03 -9.50
N GLU A 293 13.78 4.32 -9.68
CA GLU A 293 14.75 5.06 -8.85
C GLU A 293 14.41 4.98 -7.36
N THR A 294 13.14 5.21 -7.02
CA THR A 294 12.69 5.18 -5.62
C THR A 294 12.79 3.75 -5.06
N ALA A 295 12.44 2.74 -5.85
CA ALA A 295 12.53 1.34 -5.46
C ALA A 295 13.97 0.89 -5.24
N LEU A 296 14.90 1.34 -6.09
CA LEU A 296 16.33 1.07 -5.97
C LEU A 296 16.93 1.72 -4.72
N ASP A 297 16.64 3.00 -4.46
CA ASP A 297 17.16 3.66 -3.26
C ASP A 297 16.58 3.06 -1.98
N TYR A 298 15.28 2.73 -1.97
CA TYR A 298 14.64 2.06 -0.84
C TYR A 298 15.23 0.67 -0.57
N GLY A 299 15.45 -0.11 -1.63
CA GLY A 299 15.99 -1.48 -1.53
C GLY A 299 17.51 -1.56 -1.53
N LYS A 300 18.26 -0.45 -1.45
CA LYS A 300 19.70 -0.43 -1.76
C LYS A 300 20.56 -1.29 -0.83
N ASP A 301 20.15 -1.43 0.43
CA ASP A 301 20.87 -2.16 1.48
C ASP A 301 20.31 -3.58 1.70
N MET A 302 19.36 -4.00 0.86
CA MET A 302 18.70 -5.30 1.00
C MET A 302 19.69 -6.44 0.72
N CYS A 303 19.74 -7.43 1.62
CA CYS A 303 20.68 -8.54 1.53
C CYS A 303 19.97 -9.85 1.17
N ILE A 304 19.78 -10.08 -0.13
CA ILE A 304 19.27 -11.35 -0.67
C ILE A 304 20.29 -11.92 -1.65
N GLY A 305 20.69 -13.17 -1.42
CA GLY A 305 21.67 -13.88 -2.24
C GLY A 305 23.09 -13.28 -2.19
N CYS A 306 24.05 -14.06 -2.73
CA CYS A 306 25.49 -13.77 -2.67
C CYS A 306 26.10 -13.36 -4.01
N GLY A 307 25.30 -13.26 -5.08
CA GLY A 307 25.81 -12.87 -6.39
C GLY A 307 26.05 -11.37 -6.56
N THR A 308 26.59 -11.01 -7.72
CA THR A 308 27.02 -9.64 -8.07
C THR A 308 25.85 -8.68 -8.19
N GLN A 309 24.66 -9.17 -8.54
CA GLN A 309 23.43 -8.38 -8.64
C GLN A 309 22.31 -9.01 -7.79
N GLY A 310 21.83 -8.24 -6.81
CA GLY A 310 20.70 -8.61 -5.98
C GLY A 310 19.37 -8.06 -6.51
N PRO A 311 18.22 -8.60 -6.07
CA PRO A 311 16.92 -7.98 -6.33
C PRO A 311 16.69 -6.76 -5.42
N PHE A 312 15.72 -5.91 -5.77
CA PHE A 312 15.25 -4.80 -4.95
C PHE A 312 13.74 -4.89 -4.64
N ASP A 313 13.28 -4.08 -3.69
CA ASP A 313 11.90 -4.16 -3.19
C ASP A 313 10.92 -3.35 -4.05
N HIS A 314 10.14 -4.08 -4.83
CA HIS A 314 9.10 -3.53 -5.71
C HIS A 314 7.91 -2.99 -4.94
N LEU A 315 7.64 -3.52 -3.74
CA LEU A 315 6.44 -3.24 -2.97
C LEU A 315 6.62 -2.03 -2.05
N LEU A 316 7.63 -1.18 -2.30
CA LEU A 316 7.89 0.01 -1.49
C LEU A 316 6.66 0.91 -1.40
N LYS A 317 5.81 1.02 -2.43
CA LYS A 317 4.63 1.89 -2.36
C LYS A 317 3.57 1.32 -1.44
N LEU A 318 3.42 -0.01 -1.41
CA LEU A 318 2.55 -0.67 -0.43
C LEU A 318 3.13 -0.45 0.97
N LYS A 319 4.41 -0.76 1.18
CA LYS A 319 5.12 -0.59 2.48
C LYS A 319 5.22 0.87 2.95
N ASN A 320 5.42 1.81 2.05
CA ASN A 320 5.48 3.24 2.32
C ASN A 320 4.11 3.89 2.40
N THR A 321 3.04 3.29 1.86
CA THR A 321 1.69 3.74 2.23
C THR A 321 1.47 3.47 3.72
N PHE A 322 1.91 2.30 4.22
CA PHE A 322 1.97 2.04 5.66
C PHE A 322 2.92 3.05 6.38
N GLN A 323 4.15 3.29 5.91
CA GLN A 323 5.08 4.24 6.59
C GLN A 323 4.72 5.76 6.47
N ARG A 324 4.28 6.26 5.30
CA ARG A 324 3.96 7.71 5.07
C ARG A 324 2.65 8.15 5.70
N LEU A 325 1.73 7.23 5.96
CA LEU A 325 0.53 7.51 6.75
C LEU A 325 0.84 7.53 8.27
N GLY A 326 2.11 7.43 8.70
CA GLY A 326 2.49 7.35 10.11
C GLY A 326 2.15 6.00 10.74
N ILE A 327 1.83 4.99 9.93
CA ILE A 327 1.33 3.71 10.40
C ILE A 327 2.49 2.74 10.48
N HIS A 328 3.22 2.90 11.57
CA HIS A 328 3.53 1.78 12.44
C HIS A 328 4.23 2.35 13.66
N ARG A 329 3.45 2.97 14.54
CA ARG A 329 3.53 2.55 15.93
C ARG A 329 2.40 1.55 16.12
N VAL A 330 2.70 0.25 15.98
CA VAL A 330 1.81 -0.77 16.53
C VAL A 330 1.63 -0.37 17.99
N LEU A 331 0.38 -0.08 18.40
CA LEU A 331 0.08 0.32 19.77
C LEU A 331 0.70 -0.74 20.69
N SER A 332 1.73 -0.35 21.40
CA SER A 332 2.38 -1.22 22.38
C SER A 332 1.68 -1.05 23.72
N PRO A 333 1.63 -2.07 24.58
CA PRO A 333 1.11 -1.92 25.93
C PRO A 333 1.75 -0.75 26.71
N ALA A 334 3.04 -0.44 26.44
CA ALA A 334 3.74 0.69 27.04
C ALA A 334 3.14 2.06 26.66
N ASP A 335 2.45 2.17 25.53
CA ASP A 335 1.79 3.41 25.10
C ASP A 335 0.57 3.73 25.97
N LEU A 336 0.01 2.70 26.58
CA LEU A 336 -1.19 2.79 27.41
C LEU A 336 -0.90 3.01 28.91
N PHE A 337 0.38 3.11 29.29
CA PHE A 337 0.85 3.09 30.67
C PHE A 337 0.27 4.21 31.56
N LEU A 338 0.40 5.47 31.13
CA LEU A 338 -0.21 6.62 31.78
C LEU A 338 -1.09 7.35 30.78
N TYR A 339 -2.38 7.03 30.82
CA TYR A 339 -3.38 7.49 29.88
C TYR A 339 -4.06 8.77 30.40
N ALA A 340 -3.78 9.90 29.75
CA ALA A 340 -4.32 11.20 30.14
C ALA A 340 -5.61 11.51 29.39
N VAL A 341 -6.71 11.76 30.10
CA VAL A 341 -8.01 12.12 29.52
C VAL A 341 -8.34 13.55 29.89
N THR A 342 -8.47 14.44 28.90
CA THR A 342 -8.68 15.88 29.15
C THR A 342 -10.08 16.19 29.68
N ASP A 343 -10.21 17.35 30.33
CA ASP A 343 -11.51 17.94 30.70
C ASP A 343 -11.38 19.47 30.76
N SER A 344 -12.02 20.19 29.82
CA SER A 344 -11.96 21.67 29.78
C SER A 344 -12.48 22.34 31.04
N GLY A 345 -13.48 21.79 31.72
CA GLY A 345 -14.02 22.38 32.93
C GLY A 345 -12.99 22.43 34.05
N MET A 346 -12.21 21.35 34.21
CA MET A 346 -11.11 21.29 35.17
C MET A 346 -9.95 22.20 34.78
N ASN A 347 -9.57 22.22 33.51
CA ASN A 347 -8.51 23.11 33.02
C ASN A 347 -8.86 24.59 33.22
N GLN A 348 -10.09 25.00 32.90
CA GLN A 348 -10.57 26.37 33.05
C GLN A 348 -10.58 26.82 34.52
N LYS A 349 -10.93 25.93 35.47
CA LYS A 349 -10.87 26.21 36.92
C LYS A 349 -9.47 26.67 37.36
N TRP A 350 -8.42 26.20 36.71
CA TRP A 350 -7.03 26.52 37.01
C TRP A 350 -6.37 27.48 36.00
N GLY A 351 -7.14 27.99 35.03
CA GLY A 351 -6.66 28.95 34.02
C GLY A 351 -5.81 28.33 32.91
N HIS A 352 -5.86 27.01 32.71
CA HIS A 352 -5.08 26.33 31.66
C HIS A 352 -5.83 26.31 30.33
N SER A 353 -5.13 26.61 29.24
CA SER A 353 -5.62 26.24 27.90
C SER A 353 -5.50 24.73 27.70
N ILE A 354 -6.31 24.17 26.79
CA ILE A 354 -6.22 22.73 26.48
C ILE A 354 -4.84 22.35 25.93
N ASN A 355 -4.23 23.23 25.12
CA ASN A 355 -2.91 23.00 24.54
C ASN A 355 -1.82 22.97 25.63
N ASP A 356 -1.86 23.92 26.57
CA ASP A 356 -0.90 23.97 27.68
C ASP A 356 -1.06 22.77 28.62
N ALA A 357 -2.31 22.37 28.89
CA ALA A 357 -2.60 21.20 29.70
C ALA A 357 -2.10 19.90 29.04
N VAL A 358 -2.33 19.73 27.74
CA VAL A 358 -1.83 18.59 26.96
C VAL A 358 -0.31 18.58 26.92
N ARG A 359 0.33 19.72 26.67
CA ARG A 359 1.80 19.86 26.70
C ARG A 359 2.36 19.44 28.05
N ALA A 360 1.81 19.98 29.13
CA ALA A 360 2.24 19.68 30.48
C ALA A 360 2.05 18.21 30.84
N ALA A 361 0.97 17.56 30.37
CA ALA A 361 0.76 16.13 30.57
C ALA A 361 1.80 15.30 29.80
N VAL A 362 2.05 15.61 28.52
CA VAL A 362 3.05 14.90 27.70
C VAL A 362 4.46 15.07 28.27
N GLU A 363 4.87 16.30 28.61
CA GLU A 363 6.18 16.57 29.25
C GLU A 363 6.31 15.92 30.63
N GLY A 364 5.19 15.75 31.34
CA GLY A 364 5.15 15.05 32.61
C GLY A 364 5.17 13.53 32.49
N GLY A 365 5.11 13.00 31.26
CA GLY A 365 5.25 11.58 30.96
C GLY A 365 3.93 10.85 30.72
N ALA A 366 2.84 11.53 30.37
CA ALA A 366 1.68 10.84 29.79
C ALA A 366 2.11 10.10 28.51
N THR A 367 1.74 8.83 28.39
CA THR A 367 2.15 7.98 27.28
C THR A 367 1.12 7.93 26.16
N ILE A 368 -0.10 8.40 26.43
CA ILE A 368 -1.20 8.58 25.48
C ILE A 368 -2.13 9.69 25.99
N VAL A 369 -2.72 10.44 25.07
CA VAL A 369 -3.67 11.52 25.38
C VAL A 369 -4.98 11.26 24.68
N GLN A 370 -6.09 11.38 25.41
CA GLN A 370 -7.44 11.40 24.85
C GLN A 370 -8.05 12.78 25.05
N LEU A 371 -8.33 13.47 23.95
CA LEU A 371 -9.08 14.72 24.00
C LEU A 371 -10.56 14.43 24.20
N ARG A 372 -11.08 14.88 25.34
CA ARG A 372 -12.48 14.70 25.75
C ARG A 372 -13.11 16.05 26.11
N GLU A 373 -13.77 16.65 25.12
CA GLU A 373 -14.41 17.95 25.26
C GLU A 373 -15.93 17.83 25.09
N LYS A 374 -16.64 17.60 26.20
CA LYS A 374 -18.10 17.34 26.18
C LYS A 374 -18.97 18.57 25.93
N ASN A 375 -18.47 19.75 26.27
CA ASN A 375 -19.23 21.00 26.26
C ASN A 375 -18.74 21.96 25.18
N MET A 376 -17.91 21.48 24.25
CA MET A 376 -17.30 22.30 23.21
C MET A 376 -18.01 22.09 21.88
N GLU A 377 -18.27 23.18 21.16
CA GLU A 377 -18.84 23.12 19.82
C GLU A 377 -17.88 22.43 18.85
N ALA A 378 -18.43 21.75 17.83
CA ALA A 378 -17.65 20.90 16.92
C ALA A 378 -16.49 21.65 16.24
N ARG A 379 -16.69 22.94 15.89
CA ARG A 379 -15.66 23.78 15.28
C ARG A 379 -14.48 24.01 16.22
N ASP A 380 -14.77 24.39 17.46
CA ASP A 380 -13.73 24.71 18.44
C ASP A 380 -12.98 23.44 18.87
N PHE A 381 -13.71 22.31 18.97
CA PHE A 381 -13.09 21.03 19.25
C PHE A 381 -12.14 20.59 18.13
N LEU A 382 -12.54 20.76 16.87
CA LEU A 382 -11.68 20.46 15.73
C LEU A 382 -10.39 21.31 15.74
N GLU A 383 -10.50 22.60 16.01
CA GLU A 383 -9.35 23.50 16.06
C GLU A 383 -8.42 23.18 17.25
N ALA A 384 -8.99 22.87 18.42
CA ALA A 384 -8.21 22.38 19.57
C ALA A 384 -7.45 21.08 19.24
N ALA A 385 -8.12 20.12 18.59
CA ALA A 385 -7.51 18.86 18.18
C ALA A 385 -6.35 19.07 17.19
N LYS A 386 -6.53 19.90 16.16
CA LYS A 386 -5.48 20.24 15.19
C LYS A 386 -4.24 20.87 15.82
N GLN A 387 -4.41 21.62 16.91
CA GLN A 387 -3.28 22.21 17.64
C GLN A 387 -2.54 21.18 18.50
N CYS A 388 -3.26 20.24 19.10
CA CYS A 388 -2.67 19.23 20.00
C CYS A 388 -1.99 18.07 19.25
N ILE A 389 -2.45 17.71 18.05
CA ILE A 389 -1.87 16.61 17.25
C ILE A 389 -0.38 16.79 16.96
N PRO A 390 0.10 17.90 16.35
CA PRO A 390 1.53 18.06 16.06
C PRO A 390 2.38 18.10 17.33
N LEU A 391 1.83 18.62 18.42
CA LEU A 391 2.45 18.62 19.74
C LEU A 391 2.64 17.17 20.24
N CYS A 392 1.59 16.37 20.30
CA CYS A 392 1.69 14.97 20.74
C CYS A 392 2.66 14.16 19.86
N ARG A 393 2.59 14.36 18.53
CA ARG A 393 3.49 13.74 17.56
C ARG A 393 4.96 14.09 17.79
N SER A 394 5.30 15.32 18.17
CA SER A 394 6.70 15.71 18.42
C SER A 394 7.32 15.01 19.64
N TYR A 395 6.50 14.48 20.54
CA TYR A 395 6.94 13.67 21.69
C TYR A 395 6.70 12.16 21.47
N GLY A 396 6.22 11.77 20.28
CA GLY A 396 5.88 10.38 19.97
C GLY A 396 4.67 9.84 20.74
N VAL A 397 3.85 10.70 21.34
CA VAL A 397 2.67 10.31 22.12
C VAL A 397 1.44 10.29 21.21
N PRO A 398 0.65 9.19 21.15
CA PRO A 398 -0.58 9.15 20.37
C PRO A 398 -1.67 10.03 21.00
N LEU A 399 -2.46 10.69 20.14
CA LEU A 399 -3.63 11.47 20.52
C LEU A 399 -4.91 10.87 19.93
N LEU A 400 -5.86 10.53 20.82
CA LEU A 400 -7.16 9.97 20.49
C LEU A 400 -8.28 10.98 20.71
N ILE A 401 -9.31 10.93 19.85
CA ILE A 401 -10.54 11.72 20.04
C ILE A 401 -11.60 10.86 20.75
N ASN A 402 -12.19 11.41 21.81
CA ASN A 402 -13.26 10.74 22.53
C ASN A 402 -14.60 10.85 21.77
N ASP A 403 -15.24 9.72 21.48
CA ASP A 403 -16.59 9.52 20.91
C ASP A 403 -16.82 10.08 19.47
N ARG A 404 -16.18 11.19 19.10
CA ARG A 404 -16.40 11.96 17.87
C ARG A 404 -15.53 11.48 16.70
N VAL A 405 -15.95 10.38 16.07
CA VAL A 405 -15.28 9.79 14.88
C VAL A 405 -15.18 10.78 13.72
N ASP A 406 -16.19 11.63 13.55
CA ASP A 406 -16.22 12.70 12.55
C ASP A 406 -15.10 13.73 12.75
N ILE A 407 -14.84 14.13 14.00
CA ILE A 407 -13.74 15.04 14.33
C ILE A 407 -12.39 14.36 14.09
N ALA A 408 -12.24 13.10 14.50
CA ALA A 408 -11.02 12.33 14.29
C ALA A 408 -10.63 12.20 12.80
N LEU A 409 -11.63 11.98 11.93
CA LEU A 409 -11.45 12.01 10.48
C LEU A 409 -11.03 13.40 9.98
N ALA A 410 -11.71 14.45 10.44
CA ALA A 410 -11.50 15.80 9.96
C ALA A 410 -10.12 16.39 10.34
N CYS A 411 -9.54 15.98 11.47
CA CYS A 411 -8.20 16.41 11.89
C CYS A 411 -7.09 15.37 11.67
N ASP A 412 -7.39 14.21 11.11
CA ASP A 412 -6.45 13.10 10.95
C ASP A 412 -5.77 12.70 12.28
N ALA A 413 -6.57 12.54 13.34
CA ALA A 413 -6.10 12.09 14.65
C ALA A 413 -5.50 10.67 14.57
N ASP A 414 -4.71 10.27 15.57
CA ASP A 414 -4.08 8.94 15.60
C ASP A 414 -5.12 7.84 15.87
N GLY A 415 -6.28 8.20 16.42
CA GLY A 415 -7.41 7.31 16.57
C GLY A 415 -8.56 7.87 17.40
N VAL A 416 -9.42 6.96 17.87
CA VAL A 416 -10.58 7.28 18.70
C VAL A 416 -10.70 6.32 19.88
N HIS A 417 -11.41 6.77 20.91
CA HIS A 417 -11.95 5.89 21.93
C HIS A 417 -13.46 6.08 21.99
N VAL A 418 -14.19 4.97 21.90
CA VAL A 418 -15.66 4.94 21.86
C VAL A 418 -16.25 4.17 23.03
N GLY A 419 -17.39 4.63 23.52
CA GLY A 419 -18.21 3.97 24.53
C GLY A 419 -19.21 2.98 23.93
N GLN A 420 -19.87 2.25 24.83
CA GLN A 420 -20.88 1.23 24.48
C GLN A 420 -22.17 1.81 23.84
N SER A 421 -22.39 3.12 23.95
CA SER A 421 -23.56 3.81 23.37
C SER A 421 -23.23 4.62 22.13
N ASP A 422 -21.95 4.60 21.70
CA ASP A 422 -21.47 5.33 20.53
C ASP A 422 -21.51 4.44 19.28
N ILE A 423 -20.92 4.93 18.18
CA ILE A 423 -20.81 4.15 16.93
C ILE A 423 -20.04 2.84 17.23
N PRO A 424 -20.55 1.66 16.82
CA PRO A 424 -19.88 0.38 17.06
C PRO A 424 -18.46 0.35 16.49
N ALA A 425 -17.52 -0.28 17.21
CA ALA A 425 -16.11 -0.31 16.83
C ALA A 425 -15.87 -0.88 15.42
N SER A 426 -16.68 -1.85 14.97
CA SER A 426 -16.62 -2.42 13.62
C SER A 426 -16.96 -1.41 12.52
N VAL A 427 -17.92 -0.53 12.78
CA VAL A 427 -18.26 0.60 11.90
C VAL A 427 -17.17 1.65 11.95
N VAL A 428 -16.65 1.98 13.14
CA VAL A 428 -15.53 2.90 13.30
C VAL A 428 -14.30 2.42 12.51
N ARG A 429 -13.96 1.12 12.60
CA ARG A 429 -12.88 0.49 11.85
C ARG A 429 -13.08 0.60 10.34
N SER A 430 -14.32 0.45 9.88
CA SER A 430 -14.67 0.61 8.46
C SER A 430 -14.52 2.06 7.97
N LEU A 431 -14.79 3.05 8.83
CA LEU A 431 -14.68 4.48 8.52
C LEU A 431 -13.24 5.00 8.59
N LEU A 432 -12.50 4.60 9.63
CA LEU A 432 -11.15 5.09 9.92
C LEU A 432 -10.05 4.28 9.20
N GLY A 433 -10.36 3.06 8.78
CA GLY A 433 -9.40 2.12 8.20
C GLY A 433 -8.63 1.31 9.25
N PRO A 434 -7.83 0.32 8.80
CA PRO A 434 -7.08 -0.59 9.67
C PRO A 434 -5.98 0.09 10.50
N GLU A 435 -5.77 1.37 10.28
CA GLU A 435 -4.55 2.08 10.62
C GLU A 435 -4.67 3.00 11.83
N LYS A 436 -5.91 3.34 12.20
CA LYS A 436 -6.21 4.20 13.34
C LYS A 436 -6.38 3.39 14.61
N ILE A 437 -5.95 3.93 15.74
CA ILE A 437 -6.14 3.30 17.05
C ILE A 437 -7.63 3.37 17.43
N ILE A 438 -8.23 2.24 17.82
CA ILE A 438 -9.59 2.17 18.31
C ILE A 438 -9.59 1.60 19.73
N GLY A 439 -9.92 2.46 20.69
CA GLY A 439 -10.22 2.06 22.06
C GLY A 439 -11.70 1.85 22.29
N VAL A 440 -12.07 0.84 23.07
CA VAL A 440 -13.48 0.60 23.44
C VAL A 440 -13.63 0.55 24.95
N SER A 441 -14.58 1.29 25.51
CA SER A 441 -14.93 1.16 26.93
C SER A 441 -15.65 -0.16 27.20
N CYS A 442 -15.15 -1.00 28.10
CA CYS A 442 -15.75 -2.28 28.48
C CYS A 442 -15.94 -2.37 30.00
N LYS A 443 -16.90 -3.19 30.44
CA LYS A 443 -17.18 -3.48 31.86
C LYS A 443 -17.29 -4.97 32.17
N THR A 444 -17.44 -5.81 31.15
CA THR A 444 -17.58 -7.26 31.31
C THR A 444 -16.65 -8.01 30.34
N PRO A 445 -16.29 -9.27 30.64
CA PRO A 445 -15.50 -10.11 29.74
C PRO A 445 -16.13 -10.26 28.35
N GLU A 446 -17.46 -10.34 28.26
CA GLU A 446 -18.18 -10.46 26.99
C GLU A 446 -17.99 -9.22 26.12
N GLN A 447 -18.02 -8.02 26.73
CA GLN A 447 -17.74 -6.78 26.03
C GLN A 447 -16.29 -6.70 25.55
N ALA A 448 -15.33 -7.23 26.32
CA ALA A 448 -13.93 -7.31 25.91
C ALA A 448 -13.75 -8.21 24.69
N SER A 449 -14.37 -9.39 24.69
CA SER A 449 -14.37 -10.32 23.56
C SER A 449 -15.02 -9.71 22.32
N GLN A 450 -16.15 -9.00 22.48
CA GLN A 450 -16.80 -8.32 21.37
C GLN A 450 -15.94 -7.18 20.79
N ALA A 451 -15.28 -6.39 21.64
CA ALA A 451 -14.38 -5.33 21.20
C ALA A 451 -13.23 -5.87 20.34
N TRP A 452 -12.67 -7.05 20.69
CA TRP A 452 -11.67 -7.73 19.87
C TRP A 452 -12.21 -8.17 18.51
N ILE A 453 -13.41 -8.77 18.48
CA ILE A 453 -14.07 -9.19 17.22
C ILE A 453 -14.35 -7.98 16.33
N ASP A 454 -14.75 -6.86 16.92
CA ASP A 454 -15.07 -5.62 16.22
C ASP A 454 -13.82 -4.83 15.78
N GLY A 455 -12.62 -5.33 16.06
CA GLY A 455 -11.36 -4.77 15.60
C GLY A 455 -10.85 -3.58 16.42
N ALA A 456 -11.13 -3.55 17.73
CA ALA A 456 -10.48 -2.63 18.66
C ALA A 456 -9.01 -3.02 18.89
N ASP A 457 -8.17 -2.02 19.22
CA ASP A 457 -6.74 -2.18 19.50
C ASP A 457 -6.45 -2.29 21.00
N TYR A 458 -7.32 -1.74 21.84
CA TYR A 458 -7.27 -1.85 23.30
C TYR A 458 -8.66 -1.63 23.90
N ILE A 459 -8.82 -2.01 25.17
CA ILE A 459 -10.05 -1.73 25.92
C ILE A 459 -9.79 -0.86 27.14
N GLY A 460 -10.71 0.07 27.40
CA GLY A 460 -10.79 0.81 28.66
C GLY A 460 -11.75 0.11 29.62
N CYS A 461 -11.24 -0.61 30.61
CA CYS A 461 -12.05 -1.36 31.56
C CYS A 461 -12.51 -0.44 32.72
N GLY A 462 -13.81 -0.12 32.75
CA GLY A 462 -14.32 1.03 33.48
C GLY A 462 -15.19 0.75 34.71
N GLY A 463 -15.09 1.65 35.70
CA GLY A 463 -15.84 1.54 36.96
C GLY A 463 -15.04 0.86 38.08
N VAL A 464 -13.71 0.95 38.02
CA VAL A 464 -12.79 0.35 39.00
C VAL A 464 -12.97 1.00 40.37
N PHE A 465 -13.13 2.33 40.41
CA PHE A 465 -13.45 3.10 41.61
C PHE A 465 -14.65 4.04 41.37
N PRO A 466 -15.35 4.50 42.43
CA PRO A 466 -16.37 5.53 42.31
C PRO A 466 -15.81 6.80 41.64
N THR A 467 -16.61 7.44 40.79
CA THR A 467 -16.20 8.62 40.03
C THR A 467 -17.29 9.66 39.94
N ASN A 468 -16.90 10.94 39.94
CA ASN A 468 -17.80 12.07 39.74
C ASN A 468 -18.00 12.42 38.25
N THR A 469 -17.32 11.72 37.32
CA THR A 469 -17.23 12.11 35.90
C THR A 469 -18.35 11.53 35.02
N LYS A 470 -19.10 10.53 35.49
CA LYS A 470 -20.29 9.96 34.81
C LYS A 470 -21.36 9.62 35.87
N ALA A 471 -22.56 10.22 35.78
CA ALA A 471 -23.71 9.85 36.60
C ALA A 471 -24.18 8.42 36.23
N ASN A 472 -24.46 7.56 37.23
CA ASN A 472 -24.86 6.14 37.07
C ASN A 472 -23.80 5.15 36.54
N ASN A 473 -22.53 5.27 36.96
CA ASN A 473 -21.53 4.27 36.60
C ASN A 473 -21.60 3.01 37.49
N GLN A 474 -22.02 1.87 36.93
CA GLN A 474 -21.92 0.56 37.60
C GLN A 474 -20.45 0.26 37.97
N PHE A 475 -20.22 -0.06 39.25
CA PHE A 475 -18.91 -0.33 39.83
C PHE A 475 -18.55 -1.81 39.66
N ILE A 476 -17.35 -2.09 39.15
CA ILE A 476 -16.84 -3.46 38.92
C ILE A 476 -15.71 -3.84 39.87
N GLY A 477 -15.04 -2.86 40.49
CA GLY A 477 -13.93 -3.08 41.41
C GLY A 477 -12.67 -3.69 40.76
N LEU A 478 -11.67 -4.01 41.59
CA LEU A 478 -10.43 -4.65 41.14
C LEU A 478 -10.66 -6.10 40.66
N ASP A 479 -11.60 -6.83 41.28
CA ASP A 479 -11.93 -8.20 40.87
C ASP A 479 -12.58 -8.24 39.49
N GLY A 480 -13.50 -7.31 39.20
CA GLY A 480 -14.10 -7.18 37.87
C GLY A 480 -13.09 -6.76 36.81
N LEU A 481 -12.17 -5.85 37.14
CA LEU A 481 -11.04 -5.51 36.27
C LEU A 481 -10.17 -6.75 35.97
N LYS A 482 -9.82 -7.53 37.00
CA LYS A 482 -9.04 -8.76 36.82
C LYS A 482 -9.76 -9.79 35.94
N ALA A 483 -11.07 -9.96 36.12
CA ALA A 483 -11.88 -10.85 35.28
C ALA A 483 -11.87 -10.43 33.80
N VAL A 484 -11.98 -9.14 33.51
CA VAL A 484 -11.88 -8.61 32.13
C VAL A 484 -10.49 -8.81 31.55
N CYS A 485 -9.45 -8.53 32.33
CA CYS A 485 -8.05 -8.74 31.94
C CYS A 485 -7.74 -10.19 31.56
N LEU A 486 -8.27 -11.17 32.32
CA LEU A 486 -8.08 -12.60 32.07
C LEU A 486 -8.67 -13.06 30.72
N GLU A 487 -9.83 -12.54 30.34
CA GLU A 487 -10.51 -12.93 29.09
C GLU A 487 -10.05 -12.09 27.88
N SER A 488 -9.61 -10.85 28.13
CA SER A 488 -9.25 -9.92 27.05
C SER A 488 -8.05 -10.42 26.26
N LYS A 489 -8.20 -10.47 24.93
CA LYS A 489 -7.09 -10.65 23.98
C LYS A 489 -6.39 -9.33 23.62
N LEU A 490 -6.93 -8.23 24.10
CA LEU A 490 -6.43 -6.88 23.88
C LEU A 490 -5.77 -6.32 25.15
N PRO A 491 -4.80 -5.40 25.02
CA PRO A 491 -4.31 -4.60 26.14
C PRO A 491 -5.47 -3.89 26.86
N VAL A 492 -5.40 -3.86 28.19
CA VAL A 492 -6.43 -3.30 29.06
C VAL A 492 -5.91 -2.06 29.78
N VAL A 493 -6.65 -0.97 29.70
CA VAL A 493 -6.43 0.23 30.53
C VAL A 493 -7.52 0.30 31.57
N ALA A 494 -7.15 0.36 32.85
CA ALA A 494 -8.10 0.58 33.92
C ALA A 494 -8.62 2.02 33.88
N ILE A 495 -9.94 2.23 33.89
CA ILE A 495 -10.55 3.55 33.84
C ILE A 495 -11.60 3.75 34.95
N GLY A 496 -11.79 5.00 35.38
CA GLY A 496 -12.86 5.39 36.30
C GLY A 496 -12.45 5.41 37.77
N GLY A 497 -12.42 6.62 38.34
CA GLY A 497 -12.16 6.88 39.77
C GLY A 497 -10.70 6.72 40.21
N ILE A 498 -9.78 6.56 39.25
CA ILE A 498 -8.35 6.42 39.52
C ILE A 498 -7.73 7.79 39.82
N ASN A 499 -6.93 7.86 40.87
CA ASN A 499 -6.26 9.05 41.38
C ASN A 499 -4.92 8.67 42.05
N MET A 500 -4.20 9.66 42.57
CA MET A 500 -2.86 9.47 43.15
C MET A 500 -2.82 8.44 44.30
N SER A 501 -3.89 8.30 45.10
CA SER A 501 -3.88 7.39 46.25
C SER A 501 -4.18 5.94 45.90
N ASN A 502 -4.78 5.66 44.73
CA ASN A 502 -5.20 4.30 44.35
C ASN A 502 -4.58 3.77 43.04
N ALA A 503 -3.93 4.62 42.23
CA ALA A 503 -3.37 4.19 40.96
C ALA A 503 -2.32 3.07 41.08
N SER A 504 -1.46 3.10 42.11
CA SER A 504 -0.48 2.03 42.36
C SER A 504 -1.17 0.69 42.65
N SER A 505 -2.24 0.69 43.45
CA SER A 505 -2.97 -0.55 43.78
C SER A 505 -3.61 -1.21 42.56
N VAL A 506 -3.91 -0.43 41.50
CA VAL A 506 -4.40 -0.98 40.23
C VAL A 506 -3.27 -1.67 39.48
N MET A 507 -2.09 -1.08 39.41
CA MET A 507 -0.94 -1.68 38.70
C MET A 507 -0.33 -2.86 39.46
N GLU A 508 -0.57 -2.97 40.76
CA GLU A 508 -0.14 -4.10 41.60
C GLU A 508 -1.04 -5.33 41.46
N ILE A 509 -2.18 -5.23 40.75
CA ILE A 509 -3.00 -6.41 40.50
C ILE A 509 -2.24 -7.33 39.52
N ASP A 510 -2.04 -8.58 39.94
CA ASP A 510 -1.55 -9.63 39.05
C ASP A 510 -2.66 -10.01 38.07
N ALA A 511 -2.77 -9.27 36.97
CA ALA A 511 -3.73 -9.48 35.91
C ALA A 511 -3.03 -9.42 34.54
N PRO A 512 -3.21 -10.44 33.69
CA PRO A 512 -2.61 -10.44 32.36
C PRO A 512 -3.19 -9.30 31.51
N ASN A 513 -2.40 -8.77 30.59
CA ASN A 513 -2.81 -7.72 29.65
C ASN A 513 -3.18 -6.35 30.26
N LEU A 514 -3.10 -6.16 31.59
CA LEU A 514 -3.21 -4.82 32.17
C LEU A 514 -1.99 -3.98 31.73
N ALA A 515 -2.25 -2.94 30.97
CA ALA A 515 -1.24 -2.12 30.32
C ALA A 515 -1.03 -0.76 31.01
N GLY A 516 -2.04 -0.25 31.72
CA GLY A 516 -1.93 1.03 32.41
C GLY A 516 -3.24 1.54 33.02
N VAL A 517 -3.22 2.81 33.41
CA VAL A 517 -4.36 3.50 34.03
C VAL A 517 -4.73 4.77 33.27
N ALA A 518 -6.04 5.03 33.13
CA ALA A 518 -6.54 6.30 32.63
C ALA A 518 -7.01 7.21 33.75
N VAL A 519 -6.58 8.47 33.69
CA VAL A 519 -6.85 9.48 34.70
C VAL A 519 -7.34 10.78 34.08
N VAL A 520 -8.25 11.45 34.79
CA VAL A 520 -8.81 12.76 34.42
C VAL A 520 -8.40 13.78 35.48
N SER A 521 -9.12 13.81 36.62
CA SER A 521 -8.95 14.80 37.68
C SER A 521 -7.59 14.73 38.37
N ALA A 522 -6.98 13.54 38.42
CA ALA A 522 -5.66 13.35 39.00
C ALA A 522 -4.57 14.19 38.32
N LEU A 523 -4.79 14.56 37.04
CA LEU A 523 -3.91 15.45 36.28
C LEU A 523 -4.51 16.84 36.15
N PHE A 524 -5.73 16.93 35.61
CA PHE A 524 -6.29 18.19 35.11
C PHE A 524 -7.03 19.03 36.17
N ASP A 525 -7.39 18.48 37.34
CA ASP A 525 -7.90 19.28 38.47
C ASP A 525 -6.75 19.72 39.42
N ASN A 526 -5.67 20.23 38.84
CA ASN A 526 -4.51 20.71 39.60
C ASN A 526 -3.97 22.03 39.02
N ALA A 527 -3.41 22.87 39.90
CA ALA A 527 -2.70 24.08 39.51
C ALA A 527 -1.51 23.81 38.57
N CYS A 528 -0.84 22.65 38.70
CA CYS A 528 0.30 22.27 37.87
C CYS A 528 0.15 20.84 37.34
N VAL A 529 -0.31 20.72 36.10
CA VAL A 529 -0.51 19.44 35.39
C VAL A 529 0.83 18.68 35.24
N LEU A 530 1.93 19.40 34.96
CA LEU A 530 3.26 18.81 34.80
C LEU A 530 3.69 18.06 36.06
N SER A 531 3.66 18.72 37.22
CA SER A 531 4.05 18.11 38.49
C SER A 531 3.13 16.95 38.89
N ALA A 532 1.82 17.09 38.65
CA ALA A 532 0.86 16.02 38.92
C ALA A 532 1.16 14.77 38.07
N THR A 533 1.45 14.97 36.79
CA THR A 533 1.75 13.88 35.85
C THR A 533 3.08 13.20 36.20
N GLN A 534 4.13 13.97 36.50
CA GLN A 534 5.43 13.41 36.91
C GLN A 534 5.33 12.54 38.18
N LYS A 535 4.60 13.03 39.18
CA LYS A 535 4.37 12.28 40.44
C LYS A 535 3.63 10.98 40.17
N LEU A 536 2.57 11.02 39.36
CA LEU A 536 1.78 9.84 39.06
C LEU A 536 2.56 8.82 38.24
N HIS A 537 3.29 9.28 37.21
CA HIS A 537 4.16 8.42 36.42
C HIS A 537 5.20 7.72 37.31
N ALA A 538 5.85 8.46 38.21
CA ALA A 538 6.81 7.89 39.15
C ALA A 538 6.17 6.84 40.08
N ALA A 539 4.96 7.10 40.60
CA ALA A 539 4.22 6.17 41.44
C ALA A 539 3.84 4.87 40.70
N LEU A 540 3.44 4.96 39.43
CA LEU A 540 3.13 3.81 38.58
C LEU A 540 4.39 2.98 38.27
N LYS A 541 5.51 3.65 37.94
CA LYS A 541 6.80 2.96 37.72
C LYS A 541 7.27 2.20 38.96
N ALA A 542 7.11 2.81 40.13
CA ALA A 542 7.48 2.18 41.39
C ALA A 542 6.62 0.94 41.71
N ALA A 543 5.33 0.96 41.35
CA ALA A 543 4.42 -0.17 41.53
C ALA A 543 4.81 -1.35 40.64
N VAL A 544 5.03 -1.12 39.35
CA VAL A 544 5.40 -2.19 38.38
C VAL A 544 6.80 -2.77 38.66
N SER A 545 7.69 -2.02 39.33
CA SER A 545 9.03 -2.54 39.70
C SER A 545 9.02 -3.47 40.92
N ARG A 546 7.88 -3.61 41.61
CA ARG A 546 7.72 -4.40 42.85
C ARG A 546 6.98 -5.72 42.64
N THR A 547 6.19 -5.81 41.57
CA THR A 547 5.56 -7.02 41.01
C THR A 547 6.53 -7.73 40.08
#